data_AF-A0A916LIP0-F1
#
_entry.id   AF-A0A916LIP0-F1
#
_cell.length_a   1.000
_cell.length_b   1.000
_cell.length_c   1.000
_cell.angle_alpha   90.00
_cell.angle_beta   90.00
_cell.angle_gamma   90.00
#
_symmetry.space_group_name_H-M   'P 1'
#
loop_
_entity.id
_entity.type
_entity.pdbx_description
1 polymer ?
#
loop_
_entity_poly.entity_id
_entity_poly.type
_entity_poly.pdbx_seq_one_letter_code
_entity_poly.pdbx_strand_id
1 'polypeptide(L)'
;MPRCPLCGFVYPDGVTTCPDCNIELIEEKPEICIYCGAEIEPGLPYCPECGKIFLTRIFEPEDEIECDEHFNKPAVGICVVCGKPICDECSVEVDGKIYCKEGNHRQYDEDWTVIYTTQYEYEAEMLKANIESAGVPCVVFSTKDHAYFTTIGIGTVKVLVPKSKKEIALRIIEDLRYRDENFYE
;
A
#
# COMPACT_ATOMS: atom_id res chain seq x y z
N MET A 1 14.98 -1.83 7.70
CA MET A 1 14.93 -3.30 7.71
C MET A 1 16.10 -3.86 6.91
N PRO A 2 16.96 -4.67 7.51
CA PRO A 2 18.07 -5.32 6.83
C PRO A 2 17.56 -6.39 5.84
N ARG A 3 18.15 -6.48 4.64
CA ARG A 3 17.81 -7.50 3.64
C ARG A 3 19.02 -8.31 3.21
N CYS A 4 18.78 -9.55 2.82
CA CYS A 4 19.83 -10.42 2.28
C CYS A 4 20.12 -10.05 0.82
N PRO A 5 21.36 -9.67 0.43
CA PRO A 5 21.66 -9.32 -0.95
C PRO A 5 21.68 -10.51 -1.92
N LEU A 6 21.66 -11.76 -1.41
CA LEU A 6 21.65 -12.96 -2.25
C LEU A 6 20.24 -13.50 -2.49
N CYS A 7 19.42 -13.64 -1.44
CA CYS A 7 18.06 -14.20 -1.57
C CYS A 7 16.94 -13.14 -1.55
N GLY A 8 17.24 -11.89 -1.19
CA GLY A 8 16.26 -10.81 -1.14
C GLY A 8 15.36 -10.80 0.10
N PHE A 9 15.49 -11.76 1.01
CA PHE A 9 14.64 -11.81 2.21
C PHE A 9 14.91 -10.63 3.15
N VAL A 10 13.84 -10.02 3.67
CA VAL A 10 13.89 -8.86 4.56
C VAL A 10 13.70 -9.34 6.00
N TYR A 11 14.55 -8.88 6.90
CA TYR A 11 14.54 -9.26 8.31
C TYR A 11 14.14 -8.09 9.21
N PRO A 12 13.59 -8.34 10.41
CA PRO A 12 13.44 -7.31 11.44
C PRO A 12 14.79 -6.68 11.80
N ASP A 13 14.75 -5.46 12.33
CA ASP A 13 15.96 -4.76 12.76
C ASP A 13 16.71 -5.53 13.87
N GLY A 14 18.04 -5.47 13.85
CA GLY A 14 18.91 -6.19 14.77
C GLY A 14 19.41 -7.56 14.28
N VAL A 15 18.84 -8.10 13.19
CA VAL A 15 19.42 -9.24 12.48
C VAL A 15 20.53 -8.72 11.56
N THR A 16 21.74 -9.26 11.66
CA THR A 16 22.91 -8.80 10.88
C THR A 16 23.34 -9.78 9.79
N THR A 17 22.86 -11.03 9.85
CA THR A 17 23.29 -12.12 8.97
C THR A 17 22.09 -12.96 8.54
N CYS A 18 22.00 -13.29 7.25
CA CYS A 18 20.97 -14.17 6.71
C CYS A 18 21.20 -15.61 7.20
N PRO A 19 20.25 -16.27 7.90
CA PRO A 19 20.39 -17.65 8.35
C PRO A 19 20.48 -18.67 7.20
N ASP A 20 19.85 -18.38 6.06
CA ASP A 20 19.80 -19.28 4.90
C ASP A 20 21.02 -19.14 3.98
N CYS A 21 21.47 -17.91 3.75
CA CYS A 21 22.59 -17.62 2.84
C CYS A 21 23.93 -17.46 3.56
N ASN A 22 23.92 -17.27 4.88
CA ASN A 22 25.10 -17.00 5.71
C ASN A 22 25.95 -15.82 5.21
N ILE A 23 25.28 -14.74 4.81
CA ILE A 23 25.91 -13.49 4.39
C ILE A 23 25.38 -12.31 5.20
N GLU A 24 26.18 -11.25 5.30
CA GLU A 24 25.78 -10.02 5.96
C GLU A 24 24.59 -9.39 5.24
N LEU A 25 23.62 -8.96 6.05
CA LEU A 25 22.46 -8.24 5.55
C LEU A 25 22.85 -6.78 5.28
N ILE A 26 22.23 -6.19 4.27
CA ILE A 26 22.40 -4.77 3.95
C ILE A 26 21.22 -3.98 4.51
N GLU A 27 21.51 -2.83 5.12
CA GLU A 27 20.46 -1.88 5.49
C GLU A 27 20.05 -1.06 4.27
N GLU A 28 18.81 -1.24 3.81
CA GLU A 28 18.20 -0.30 2.87
C GLU A 28 17.58 0.86 3.64
N LYS A 29 18.05 2.07 3.34
CA LYS A 29 17.46 3.30 3.87
C LYS A 29 16.29 3.72 3.00
N PRO A 30 15.22 4.29 3.58
CA PRO A 30 14.12 4.83 2.79
C PRO A 30 14.62 5.91 1.85
N GLU A 31 13.96 6.02 0.69
CA GLU A 31 14.20 7.11 -0.26
C GLU A 31 13.27 8.27 0.03
N ILE A 32 13.66 9.48 -0.38
CA ILE A 32 12.80 10.66 -0.28
C ILE A 32 12.18 10.94 -1.64
N CYS A 33 10.85 11.01 -1.69
CA CYS A 33 10.12 11.35 -2.89
C CYS A 33 10.49 12.77 -3.37
N ILE A 34 10.93 12.89 -4.62
CA ILE A 34 11.31 14.17 -5.23
C ILE A 34 10.14 15.13 -5.46
N TYR A 35 8.89 14.64 -5.40
CA TYR A 35 7.69 15.43 -5.66
C TYR A 35 7.03 15.96 -4.38
N CYS A 36 6.96 15.15 -3.31
CA CYS A 36 6.25 15.52 -2.08
C CYS A 36 7.11 15.46 -0.81
N GLY A 37 8.34 14.93 -0.88
CA GLY A 37 9.23 14.81 0.27
C GLY A 37 8.91 13.67 1.25
N ALA A 38 7.97 12.78 0.94
CA ALA A 38 7.68 11.61 1.76
C ALA A 38 8.82 10.59 1.74
N GLU A 39 9.04 9.92 2.88
CA GLU A 39 9.85 8.70 2.96
C GLU A 39 9.10 7.55 2.28
N ILE A 40 9.75 6.88 1.34
CA ILE A 40 9.17 5.79 0.54
C ILE A 40 10.11 4.59 0.51
N GLU A 41 9.55 3.42 0.20
CA GLU A 41 10.35 2.22 -0.03
C GLU A 41 11.26 2.42 -1.27
N PRO A 42 12.53 2.01 -1.17
CA PRO A 42 13.46 2.16 -2.28
C PRO A 42 13.01 1.41 -3.53
N GLY A 43 13.25 2.01 -4.69
CA GLY A 43 13.04 1.35 -5.98
C GLY A 43 11.59 1.26 -6.45
N LEU A 44 10.60 1.75 -5.68
CA LEU A 44 9.23 1.85 -6.17
C LEU A 44 9.15 2.70 -7.45
N PRO A 45 8.38 2.31 -8.48
CA PRO A 45 8.24 3.11 -9.70
C PRO A 45 7.32 4.32 -9.51
N TYR A 46 6.69 4.47 -8.34
CA TYR A 46 5.79 5.56 -8.00
C TYR A 46 5.88 5.90 -6.50
N CYS A 47 5.35 7.04 -6.11
CA CYS A 47 5.20 7.43 -4.71
C CYS A 47 3.81 7.02 -4.19
N PRO A 48 3.69 6.15 -3.16
CA PRO A 48 2.39 5.78 -2.60
C PRO A 48 1.68 6.94 -1.86
N GLU A 49 2.42 7.97 -1.46
CA GLU A 49 1.90 9.11 -0.69
C GLU A 49 1.33 10.24 -1.57
N CYS A 50 1.93 10.51 -2.74
CA CYS A 50 1.44 11.55 -3.66
C CYS A 50 0.92 11.01 -5.00
N GLY A 51 1.19 9.74 -5.32
CA GLY A 51 0.70 9.09 -6.52
C GLY A 51 1.51 9.40 -7.79
N LYS A 52 2.55 10.23 -7.72
CA LYS A 52 3.40 10.52 -8.89
C LYS A 52 4.23 9.29 -9.28
N ILE A 53 4.30 9.02 -10.57
CA ILE A 53 5.16 7.99 -11.16
C ILE A 53 6.56 8.59 -11.40
N PHE A 54 7.60 7.84 -11.06
CA PHE A 54 8.98 8.22 -11.29
C PHE A 54 9.42 7.77 -12.68
N LEU A 55 9.21 8.62 -13.69
CA LEU A 55 9.60 8.32 -15.08
C LEU A 55 11.10 8.00 -15.23
N THR A 56 11.94 8.48 -14.32
CA THR A 56 13.38 8.13 -14.27
C THR A 56 13.67 6.67 -13.91
N ARG A 57 12.63 5.88 -13.61
CA ARG A 57 12.71 4.44 -13.27
C ARG A 57 12.05 3.56 -14.33
N ILE A 58 11.58 4.14 -15.43
CA ILE A 58 10.96 3.44 -16.55
C ILE A 58 11.90 3.59 -17.73
N PHE A 59 12.50 2.49 -18.18
CA PHE A 59 13.57 2.51 -19.20
C PHE A 59 13.12 1.91 -20.52
N GLU A 60 12.22 0.93 -20.50
CA GLU A 60 11.71 0.25 -21.67
C GLU A 60 10.20 0.52 -21.87
N PRO A 61 9.68 0.50 -23.11
CA PRO A 61 8.26 0.70 -23.38
C PRO A 61 7.37 -0.33 -22.66
N GLU A 62 7.83 -1.58 -22.51
CA GLU A 62 7.11 -2.61 -21.75
C GLU A 62 7.03 -2.35 -20.24
N ASP A 63 7.88 -1.48 -19.68
CA ASP A 63 7.82 -1.08 -18.26
C ASP A 63 6.84 0.07 -18.02
N GLU A 64 6.25 0.65 -19.07
CA GLU A 64 5.33 1.77 -18.96
C GLU A 64 4.06 1.35 -18.21
N ILE A 65 3.69 2.15 -17.22
CA ILE A 65 2.51 1.90 -16.40
C ILE A 65 1.29 2.33 -17.21
N GLU A 66 0.41 1.39 -17.55
CA GLU A 66 -0.84 1.71 -18.23
C GLU A 66 -1.96 2.09 -17.26
N CYS A 67 -2.90 2.88 -17.77
CA CYS A 67 -4.15 3.20 -17.09
C CYS A 67 -5.01 1.94 -16.96
N ASP A 68 -5.49 1.68 -15.76
CA ASP A 68 -6.23 0.45 -15.43
C ASP A 68 -7.55 0.32 -16.22
N GLU A 69 -8.16 1.43 -16.63
CA GLU A 69 -9.42 1.46 -17.42
C GLU A 69 -9.21 1.65 -18.93
N HIS A 70 -8.10 2.26 -19.33
CA HIS A 70 -7.90 2.68 -20.72
C HIS A 70 -6.68 1.96 -21.28
N PHE A 71 -6.95 0.91 -22.06
CA PHE A 71 -5.92 0.08 -22.69
C PHE A 71 -4.97 0.91 -23.56
N ASN A 72 -3.66 0.61 -23.50
CA ASN A 72 -2.59 1.33 -24.21
C ASN A 72 -2.52 2.84 -23.92
N LYS A 73 -3.09 3.29 -22.80
CA LYS A 73 -2.99 4.70 -22.40
C LYS A 73 -2.08 4.81 -21.18
N PRO A 74 -0.98 5.58 -21.24
CA PRO A 74 -0.04 5.65 -20.13
C PRO A 74 -0.68 6.32 -18.92
N ALA A 75 -0.39 5.78 -17.74
CA ALA A 75 -0.76 6.37 -16.47
C ALA A 75 0.15 7.57 -16.18
N VAL A 76 -0.46 8.67 -15.73
CA VAL A 76 0.27 9.86 -15.25
C VAL A 76 0.53 9.81 -13.75
N GLY A 77 -0.13 8.86 -13.07
CA GLY A 77 -0.02 8.64 -11.65
C GLY A 77 -0.84 7.45 -11.19
N ILE A 78 -0.78 7.22 -9.89
CA ILE A 78 -1.54 6.20 -9.18
C ILE A 78 -2.43 6.90 -8.17
N CYS A 79 -3.68 6.45 -8.02
CA CYS A 79 -4.55 6.95 -6.97
C CYS A 79 -3.98 6.59 -5.59
N VAL A 80 -3.75 7.59 -4.73
CA VAL A 80 -3.14 7.39 -3.39
C VAL A 80 -4.01 6.56 -2.43
N VAL A 81 -5.30 6.42 -2.71
CA VAL A 81 -6.25 5.66 -1.86
C VAL A 81 -6.39 4.21 -2.30
N CYS A 82 -6.78 3.98 -3.57
CA CYS A 82 -7.01 2.63 -4.05
C CYS A 82 -5.79 1.98 -4.71
N GLY A 83 -4.79 2.75 -5.12
CA GLY A 83 -3.62 2.23 -5.85
C GLY A 83 -3.85 2.02 -7.34
N LYS A 84 -4.96 2.49 -7.90
CA LYS A 84 -5.27 2.36 -9.33
C LYS A 84 -4.35 3.25 -10.19
N PRO A 85 -3.58 2.71 -11.16
CA PRO A 85 -2.87 3.53 -12.13
C PRO A 85 -3.85 4.19 -13.11
N ILE A 86 -3.68 5.48 -13.37
CA ILE A 86 -4.66 6.29 -14.10
C ILE A 86 -4.01 7.27 -15.06
N CYS A 87 -4.59 7.41 -16.26
CA CYS A 87 -4.18 8.41 -17.24
C CYS A 87 -4.63 9.82 -16.86
N ASP A 88 -4.17 10.81 -17.63
CA ASP A 88 -4.53 12.23 -17.49
C ASP A 88 -6.05 12.47 -17.43
N GLU A 89 -6.82 11.78 -18.27
CA GLU A 89 -8.28 11.88 -18.32
C GLU A 89 -8.98 11.20 -17.15
N CYS A 90 -8.36 10.20 -16.50
CA CYS A 90 -8.92 9.53 -15.33
C CYS A 90 -8.47 10.16 -14.02
N SER A 91 -7.43 11.01 -14.06
CA SER A 91 -6.82 11.62 -12.88
C SER A 91 -7.49 12.92 -12.45
N VAL A 92 -7.46 13.14 -11.13
CA VAL A 92 -7.69 14.43 -10.49
C VAL A 92 -6.51 14.68 -9.57
N GLU A 93 -5.85 15.82 -9.73
CA GLU A 93 -4.76 16.24 -8.85
C GLU A 93 -5.25 17.36 -7.93
N VAL A 94 -5.12 17.13 -6.62
CA VAL A 94 -5.49 18.11 -5.57
C VAL A 94 -4.39 18.10 -4.53
N ASP A 95 -3.91 19.29 -4.14
CA ASP A 95 -2.85 19.46 -3.15
C ASP A 95 -1.58 18.61 -3.41
N GLY A 96 -1.24 18.42 -4.69
CA GLY A 96 -0.09 17.64 -5.14
C GLY A 96 -0.25 16.12 -5.04
N LYS A 97 -1.45 15.63 -4.68
CA LYS A 97 -1.81 14.21 -4.65
C LYS A 97 -2.71 13.82 -5.82
N ILE A 98 -2.54 12.60 -6.32
CA ILE A 98 -3.31 12.05 -7.44
C ILE A 98 -4.43 11.13 -6.94
N TYR A 99 -5.63 11.34 -7.49
CA TYR A 99 -6.83 10.55 -7.22
C TYR A 99 -7.48 10.12 -8.54
N CYS A 100 -8.16 8.97 -8.57
CA CYS A 100 -9.03 8.65 -9.69
C CYS A 100 -10.33 9.47 -9.62
N LYS A 101 -10.89 9.82 -10.78
CA LYS A 101 -12.19 10.51 -10.90
C LYS A 101 -13.36 9.68 -10.36
N GLU A 102 -13.19 8.38 -10.34
CA GLU A 102 -14.20 7.44 -9.88
C GLU A 102 -14.17 7.32 -8.36
N GLY A 103 -15.34 7.44 -7.73
CA GLY A 103 -15.50 7.28 -6.29
C GLY A 103 -15.13 8.52 -5.45
N ASN A 104 -15.24 8.37 -4.13
CA ASN A 104 -15.00 9.43 -3.15
C ASN A 104 -13.57 9.36 -2.58
N HIS A 105 -12.58 8.91 -3.35
CA HIS A 105 -11.21 8.65 -2.85
C HIS A 105 -10.54 9.88 -2.26
N ARG A 106 -10.80 11.07 -2.79
CA ARG A 106 -10.34 12.31 -2.14
C ARG A 106 -10.84 12.44 -0.70
N GLN A 107 -12.13 12.19 -0.48
CA GLN A 107 -12.72 12.26 0.85
C GLN A 107 -12.13 11.19 1.78
N TYR A 108 -11.86 9.99 1.26
CA TYR A 108 -11.19 8.95 2.05
C TYR A 108 -9.79 9.39 2.52
N ASP A 109 -9.00 10.04 1.69
CA ASP A 109 -7.68 10.57 2.11
C ASP A 109 -7.80 11.70 3.15
N GLU A 110 -8.80 12.58 3.01
CA GLU A 110 -9.05 13.70 3.93
C GLU A 110 -9.60 13.25 5.30
N ASP A 111 -10.56 12.31 5.32
CA ASP A 111 -11.35 11.99 6.52
C ASP A 111 -11.06 10.61 7.12
N TRP A 112 -10.37 9.72 6.40
CA TRP A 112 -10.13 8.34 6.81
C TRP A 112 -8.65 8.06 7.05
N THR A 113 -8.38 6.98 7.78
CA THR A 113 -7.04 6.55 8.12
C THR A 113 -6.93 5.05 7.95
N VAL A 114 -5.79 4.61 7.42
CA VAL A 114 -5.42 3.20 7.42
C VAL A 114 -5.19 2.77 8.87
N ILE A 115 -5.75 1.62 9.24
CA ILE A 115 -5.59 0.99 10.57
C ILE A 115 -4.93 -0.38 10.50
N TYR A 116 -4.97 -1.02 9.34
CA TYR A 116 -4.35 -2.30 9.10
C TYR A 116 -3.94 -2.40 7.63
N THR A 117 -2.82 -3.05 7.36
CA THR A 117 -2.33 -3.36 6.01
C THR A 117 -1.86 -4.79 6.02
N THR A 118 -2.35 -5.57 5.06
CA THR A 118 -2.02 -6.99 4.91
C THR A 118 -1.82 -7.30 3.43
N GLN A 119 -1.23 -8.44 3.16
CA GLN A 119 -1.22 -9.03 1.82
C GLN A 119 -2.39 -10.01 1.64
N TYR A 120 -3.20 -10.28 2.66
CA TYR A 120 -4.22 -11.32 2.61
C TYR A 120 -5.62 -10.71 2.62
N GLU A 121 -6.34 -10.83 1.50
CA GLU A 121 -7.71 -10.27 1.37
C GLU A 121 -8.68 -10.83 2.40
N TYR A 122 -8.58 -12.13 2.70
CA TYR A 122 -9.45 -12.76 3.69
C TYR A 122 -9.25 -12.14 5.10
N GLU A 123 -8.02 -11.77 5.48
CA GLU A 123 -7.76 -11.09 6.76
C GLU A 123 -8.42 -9.72 6.79
N ALA A 124 -8.29 -8.96 5.71
CA ALA A 124 -8.88 -7.63 5.59
C ALA A 124 -10.41 -7.69 5.67
N GLU A 125 -11.04 -8.65 4.97
CA GLU A 125 -12.50 -8.82 4.99
C GLU A 125 -13.02 -9.34 6.34
N MET A 126 -12.31 -10.27 6.99
CA MET A 126 -12.65 -10.69 8.36
C MET A 126 -12.57 -9.51 9.34
N LEU A 127 -11.53 -8.70 9.23
CA LEU A 127 -11.37 -7.53 10.10
C LEU A 127 -12.48 -6.51 9.84
N LYS A 128 -12.77 -6.21 8.57
CA LYS A 128 -13.86 -5.34 8.17
C LYS A 128 -15.19 -5.79 8.77
N ALA A 129 -15.55 -7.07 8.63
CA ALA A 129 -16.79 -7.61 9.17
C ALA A 129 -16.90 -7.41 10.69
N ASN A 130 -15.81 -7.62 11.44
CA ASN A 130 -15.79 -7.38 12.89
C ASN A 130 -15.94 -5.88 13.23
N ILE A 131 -15.24 -4.99 12.53
CA ILE A 131 -15.30 -3.54 12.74
C ILE A 131 -16.71 -3.01 12.43
N GLU A 132 -17.31 -3.43 11.32
CA GLU A 132 -18.67 -3.05 10.94
C GLU A 132 -19.71 -3.58 11.93
N SER A 133 -19.53 -4.79 12.47
CA SER A 133 -20.41 -5.36 13.49
C SER A 133 -20.43 -4.53 14.78
N ALA A 134 -19.34 -3.81 15.08
CA ALA A 134 -19.23 -2.88 16.20
C ALA A 134 -19.81 -1.48 15.90
N GLY A 135 -20.43 -1.28 14.74
CA GLY A 135 -21.01 -0.01 14.32
C GLY A 135 -19.98 1.01 13.84
N VAL A 136 -18.78 0.58 13.46
CA VAL A 136 -17.74 1.44 12.89
C VAL A 136 -17.70 1.27 11.37
N PRO A 137 -17.91 2.34 10.57
CA PRO A 137 -17.76 2.27 9.13
C PRO A 137 -16.35 1.83 8.74
N CYS A 138 -16.23 0.89 7.80
CA CYS A 138 -14.96 0.31 7.39
C CYS A 138 -14.93 0.10 5.88
N VAL A 139 -13.82 0.44 5.22
CA VAL A 139 -13.61 0.19 3.79
C VAL A 139 -12.27 -0.50 3.57
N VAL A 140 -12.21 -1.30 2.50
CA VAL A 140 -11.02 -2.07 2.12
C VAL A 140 -10.64 -1.68 0.71
N PHE A 141 -9.35 -1.38 0.50
CA PHE A 141 -8.78 -1.12 -0.82
C PHE A 141 -7.65 -2.11 -1.07
N SER A 142 -7.78 -2.91 -2.13
CA SER A 142 -6.78 -3.86 -2.58
C SER A 142 -6.07 -3.31 -3.80
N THR A 143 -4.74 -3.23 -3.74
CA THR A 143 -3.95 -2.93 -4.95
C THR A 143 -3.70 -4.19 -5.79
N LYS A 144 -4.06 -5.38 -5.29
CA LYS A 144 -3.81 -6.66 -5.98
C LYS A 144 -4.65 -6.83 -7.24
N ASP A 145 -5.81 -6.20 -7.28
CA ASP A 145 -6.77 -6.31 -8.37
C ASP A 145 -6.42 -5.42 -9.57
N HIS A 146 -5.40 -4.56 -9.44
CA HIS A 146 -4.98 -3.65 -10.51
C HIS A 146 -3.95 -4.30 -11.43
N ALA A 147 -4.14 -4.12 -12.74
CA ALA A 147 -3.39 -4.84 -13.78
C ALA A 147 -1.86 -4.74 -13.58
N TYR A 148 -1.37 -3.53 -13.27
CA TYR A 148 0.05 -3.26 -13.07
C TYR A 148 0.66 -3.94 -11.83
N PHE A 149 -0.13 -4.17 -10.78
CA PHE A 149 0.38 -4.76 -9.54
C PHE A 149 0.51 -6.27 -9.60
N THR A 150 -0.03 -6.91 -10.65
CA THR A 150 0.14 -8.34 -10.88
C THR A 150 1.56 -8.72 -11.33
N THR A 151 2.35 -7.75 -11.81
CA THR A 151 3.67 -8.01 -12.43
C THR A 151 4.87 -7.65 -11.53
N ILE A 152 4.69 -6.83 -10.48
CA ILE A 152 5.82 -6.20 -9.74
C ILE A 152 5.97 -6.75 -8.32
N GLY A 153 4.99 -7.49 -7.82
CA GLY A 153 5.09 -8.12 -6.51
C GLY A 153 3.75 -8.33 -5.83
N ILE A 154 3.79 -8.39 -4.50
CA ILE A 154 2.63 -8.68 -3.67
C ILE A 154 1.90 -7.37 -3.40
N GLY A 155 0.79 -7.12 -4.10
CA GLY A 155 -0.07 -5.98 -3.79
C GLY A 155 -0.53 -5.99 -2.33
N THR A 156 -0.90 -4.82 -1.81
CA THR A 156 -1.34 -4.68 -0.42
C THR A 156 -2.84 -4.44 -0.35
N VAL A 157 -3.42 -4.86 0.77
CA VAL A 157 -4.81 -4.67 1.11
C VAL A 157 -4.85 -3.76 2.33
N LYS A 158 -5.39 -2.56 2.16
CA LYS A 158 -5.49 -1.54 3.20
C LYS A 158 -6.90 -1.51 3.77
N VAL A 159 -7.00 -1.53 5.09
CA VAL A 159 -8.26 -1.38 5.83
C VAL A 159 -8.33 0.00 6.43
N LEU A 160 -9.38 0.75 6.10
CA LEU A 160 -9.56 2.14 6.50
C LEU A 160 -10.84 2.32 7.31
N VAL A 161 -10.78 3.23 8.27
CA VAL A 161 -11.93 3.73 9.05
C VAL A 161 -11.90 5.25 9.12
N PRO A 162 -13.02 5.93 9.45
CA PRO A 162 -13.01 7.37 9.70
C PRO A 162 -11.99 7.72 10.79
N LYS A 163 -11.25 8.81 10.63
CA LYS A 163 -10.24 9.29 11.60
C LYS A 163 -10.80 9.40 13.02
N SER A 164 -12.06 9.82 13.14
CA SER A 164 -12.79 9.94 14.42
C SER A 164 -13.07 8.62 15.13
N LYS A 165 -12.94 7.47 14.44
CA LYS A 165 -13.21 6.13 14.95
C LYS A 165 -11.94 5.26 15.06
N LYS A 166 -10.77 5.81 14.72
CA LYS A 166 -9.48 5.11 14.71
C LYS A 166 -9.21 4.34 16.00
N GLU A 167 -9.34 4.99 17.15
CA GLU A 167 -9.03 4.37 18.45
C GLU A 167 -9.95 3.18 18.77
N ILE A 168 -11.22 3.27 18.41
CA ILE A 168 -12.19 2.18 18.61
C ILE A 168 -11.81 0.99 17.72
N ALA A 169 -11.47 1.25 16.45
CA ALA A 169 -11.09 0.19 15.53
C ALA A 169 -9.77 -0.51 15.92
N LEU A 170 -8.78 0.25 16.42
CA LEU A 170 -7.53 -0.32 16.91
C LEU A 170 -7.74 -1.27 18.11
N ARG A 171 -8.63 -0.93 19.04
CA ARG A 171 -8.99 -1.83 20.16
C ARG A 171 -9.61 -3.13 19.67
N ILE A 172 -10.48 -3.07 18.66
CA ILE A 172 -11.08 -4.26 18.05
C ILE A 172 -10.00 -5.17 17.45
N ILE A 173 -9.01 -4.59 16.75
CA ILE A 173 -7.87 -5.34 16.19
C ILE A 173 -7.08 -6.03 17.31
N GLU A 174 -6.74 -5.30 18.37
CA GLU A 174 -6.00 -5.85 19.51
C GLU A 174 -6.77 -7.01 20.18
N ASP A 175 -8.06 -6.84 20.42
CA ASP A 175 -8.93 -7.87 21.02
C ASP A 175 -9.05 -9.13 20.14
N LEU A 176 -9.02 -8.98 18.81
CA LEU A 176 -9.03 -10.11 17.88
C LEU A 176 -7.71 -10.87 17.92
N ARG A 177 -6.58 -10.14 17.86
CA ARG A 177 -5.25 -10.75 17.91
C ARG A 177 -5.01 -11.50 19.22
N TYR A 178 -5.44 -10.94 20.35
CA TYR A 178 -5.36 -11.62 21.64
C TYR A 178 -6.17 -12.93 21.65
N ARG A 179 -7.35 -12.97 21.01
CA ARG A 179 -8.16 -14.20 20.93
C ARG A 179 -7.50 -15.30 20.11
N ASP A 180 -6.79 -14.95 19.04
CA ASP A 180 -6.07 -15.93 18.22
C ASP A 180 -4.83 -16.50 18.94
N GLU A 181 -4.10 -15.66 19.67
CA GLU A 181 -2.89 -16.08 20.41
C GLU A 181 -3.20 -17.02 21.58
N ASN A 182 -4.34 -16.85 22.27
CA ASN A 182 -4.76 -17.70 23.38
C ASN A 182 -5.53 -18.97 22.95
N PHE A 183 -5.72 -19.21 21.65
CA PHE A 183 -6.42 -20.40 21.16
C PHE A 183 -5.58 -21.69 21.27
N TYR A 184 -4.29 -21.55 21.59
CA TYR A 184 -3.31 -22.63 21.72
C TYR A 184 -2.89 -22.93 23.18
N GLU A 185 -3.56 -22.34 24.17
CA GLU A 185 -3.37 -22.63 25.61
C GLU A 185 -4.39 -23.63 26.17
#